data_AF-A0A2N6AIA8-F1
#
_entry.id   AF-A0A2N6AIA8-F1
#
_cell.length_a   1.000
_cell.length_b   1.000
_cell.length_c   1.000
_cell.angle_alpha   90.00
_cell.angle_beta   90.00
_cell.angle_gamma   90.00
#
_symmetry.space_group_name_H-M   'P 1'
#
loop_
_entity.id
_entity.type
_entity.pdbx_description
1 polymer ?
#
loop_
_entity_poly.entity_id
_entity_poly.type
_entity_poly.pdbx_seq_one_letter_code
_entity_poly.pdbx_strand_id
1 'polypeptide(L)'
;MITAVIWAVVFAGVLLTVLLPGPGRFVSPEYSIWRLISAIIILPGFLVNAWLGGRSKRGKERGEMDERDAAVSRRAAQVTLFATTIAVFLAALFLYEGYYVAGAVPAGWLWLMAYGTVAFMSFVHAAAALVIDVTGATDA
;
A
#
# COMPACT_ATOMS: atom_id res chain seq x y z
N MET A 1 8.58 -11.46 -3.83
CA MET A 1 7.37 -12.28 -3.60
C MET A 1 6.77 -12.09 -2.20
N ILE A 2 7.47 -12.44 -1.11
CA ILE A 2 6.95 -12.37 0.28
C ILE A 2 6.40 -10.98 0.63
N THR A 3 7.14 -9.92 0.32
CA THR A 3 6.71 -8.53 0.57
C THR A 3 5.41 -8.17 -0.16
N ALA A 4 5.24 -8.63 -1.40
CA ALA A 4 4.03 -8.35 -2.18
C ALA A 4 2.79 -9.05 -1.59
N VAL A 5 2.93 -10.31 -1.18
CA VAL A 5 1.84 -11.06 -0.53
C VAL A 5 1.42 -10.40 0.78
N ILE A 6 2.39 -10.01 1.62
CA ILE A 6 2.11 -9.37 2.91
C ILE A 6 1.40 -8.04 2.69
N TRP A 7 1.91 -7.17 1.81
CA TRP A 7 1.24 -5.90 1.55
C TRP A 7 -0.11 -6.05 0.85
N ALA A 8 -0.33 -7.10 0.06
CA ALA A 8 -1.65 -7.42 -0.47
C ALA A 8 -2.64 -7.75 0.66
N VAL A 9 -2.23 -8.59 1.63
CA VAL A 9 -3.05 -8.94 2.80
C VAL A 9 -3.31 -7.72 3.68
N VAL A 10 -2.29 -6.89 3.92
CA VAL A 10 -2.43 -5.64 4.69
C VAL A 10 -3.40 -4.68 3.99
N PHE A 11 -3.24 -4.47 2.69
CA PHE A 11 -4.11 -3.59 1.91
C PHE A 11 -5.56 -4.08 1.89
N ALA A 12 -5.77 -5.37 1.63
CA ALA A 12 -7.09 -5.99 1.72
C ALA A 12 -7.68 -5.87 3.13
N GLY A 13 -6.88 -6.09 4.17
CA GLY A 13 -7.28 -5.94 5.57
C GLY A 13 -7.75 -4.52 5.87
N VAL A 14 -6.98 -3.50 5.48
CA VAL A 14 -7.37 -2.09 5.65
C VAL A 14 -8.68 -1.79 4.93
N LEU A 15 -8.83 -2.22 3.66
CA LEU A 15 -10.08 -2.07 2.93
C LEU A 15 -11.27 -2.69 3.66
N LEU A 16 -11.14 -3.97 4.07
CA LEU A 16 -12.20 -4.69 4.75
C LEU A 16 -12.58 -4.05 6.08
N THR A 17 -11.59 -3.58 6.86
CA THR A 17 -11.86 -2.94 8.17
C THR A 17 -12.68 -1.67 8.08
N VAL A 18 -12.60 -0.93 6.97
CA VAL A 18 -13.35 0.32 6.76
C VAL A 18 -14.66 0.06 6.01
N LEU A 19 -14.63 -0.80 4.99
CA LEU A 19 -15.77 -1.03 4.10
C LEU A 19 -16.83 -1.96 4.74
N LEU A 20 -16.46 -2.94 5.57
CA LEU A 20 -17.44 -3.85 6.19
C LEU A 20 -18.37 -3.13 7.19
N PRO A 21 -17.88 -2.29 8.13
CA PRO A 21 -18.75 -1.44 8.95
C PRO A 21 -19.54 -0.39 8.15
N GLY A 22 -18.99 0.01 7.01
CA GLY A 22 -19.40 1.21 6.29
C GLY A 22 -18.59 2.44 6.71
N PRO A 23 -18.03 3.22 5.75
CA PRO A 23 -17.20 4.41 6.04
C PRO A 23 -17.91 5.51 6.86
N GLY A 24 -19.26 5.56 6.81
CA GLY A 24 -20.08 6.43 7.64
C GLY A 24 -20.10 6.05 9.11
N ARG A 25 -20.11 4.76 9.42
CA ARG A 25 -20.20 4.23 10.80
C ARG A 25 -18.83 4.02 11.43
N PHE A 26 -17.79 3.88 10.61
CA PHE A 26 -16.42 3.61 11.04
C PHE A 26 -15.88 4.60 12.11
N VAL A 27 -16.39 5.83 12.14
CA VAL A 27 -15.98 6.86 13.10
C VAL A 27 -16.81 6.90 14.39
N SER A 28 -17.92 6.15 14.48
CA SER A 28 -18.72 6.15 15.70
C SER A 28 -18.01 5.40 16.83
N PRO A 29 -18.36 5.68 18.11
CA PRO A 29 -17.69 5.06 19.27
C PRO A 29 -17.77 3.53 19.27
N GLU A 30 -18.89 2.98 18.80
CA GLU A 30 -19.18 1.54 18.71
C GLU A 30 -18.18 0.79 17.81
N TYR A 31 -17.61 1.47 16.82
CA TYR A 31 -16.64 0.90 15.87
C TYR A 31 -15.20 1.27 16.20
N SER A 32 -14.92 1.74 17.42
CA SER A 32 -13.56 2.04 17.89
C SER A 32 -12.60 0.85 17.74
N ILE A 33 -13.07 -0.37 17.97
CA ILE A 33 -12.27 -1.58 17.79
C ILE A 33 -11.86 -1.81 16.33
N TRP A 34 -12.71 -1.44 15.37
CA TRP A 34 -12.39 -1.56 13.94
C TRP A 34 -11.28 -0.59 13.53
N ARG A 35 -11.26 0.61 14.11
CA ARG A 35 -10.15 1.57 13.92
C ARG A 35 -8.84 1.04 14.48
N LEU A 36 -8.90 0.42 15.66
CA LEU A 36 -7.73 -0.20 16.29
C LEU A 36 -7.20 -1.37 15.44
N ILE A 37 -8.08 -2.27 14.99
CA ILE A 37 -7.71 -3.38 14.11
C ILE A 37 -7.07 -2.87 12.82
N SER A 38 -7.67 -1.85 12.19
CA SER A 38 -7.13 -1.22 10.98
C SER A 38 -5.72 -0.66 11.19
N ALA A 39 -5.49 0.05 12.30
CA ALA A 39 -4.17 0.58 12.66
C ALA A 39 -3.13 -0.52 12.91
N ILE A 40 -3.52 -1.59 13.61
CA ILE A 40 -2.61 -2.71 13.95
C ILE A 40 -2.25 -3.51 12.69
N ILE A 41 -3.19 -3.70 11.75
CA ILE A 41 -2.96 -4.46 10.51
C ILE A 41 -1.80 -3.91 9.68
N ILE A 42 -1.51 -2.62 9.77
CA ILE A 42 -0.45 -1.97 8.99
C ILE A 42 0.93 -2.26 9.58
N LEU A 43 1.02 -2.47 10.90
CA LEU A 43 2.30 -2.66 11.61
C LEU A 43 3.13 -3.85 11.07
N PRO A 44 2.56 -5.05 10.84
CA PRO A 44 3.29 -6.16 10.24
C PRO A 44 3.99 -5.80 8.92
N GLY A 45 3.34 -5.01 8.06
CA GLY A 45 3.91 -4.57 6.79
C GLY A 45 5.19 -3.75 6.98
N PHE A 46 5.17 -2.81 7.93
CA PHE A 46 6.35 -2.02 8.28
C PHE A 46 7.44 -2.85 8.96
N LEU A 47 7.07 -3.75 9.87
CA LEU A 47 8.02 -4.62 10.57
C LEU A 47 8.77 -5.53 9.59
N VAL A 48 8.07 -6.09 8.61
CA VAL A 48 8.68 -6.94 7.57
C VAL A 48 9.58 -6.12 6.65
N ASN A 49 9.14 -4.93 6.24
CA ASN A 49 9.99 -4.03 5.45
C ASN A 49 11.28 -3.65 6.21
N ALA A 50 11.17 -3.35 7.51
CA ALA A 50 12.33 -3.03 8.35
C ALA A 50 13.27 -4.25 8.51
N TRP A 51 12.71 -5.44 8.72
CA TRP A 51 13.48 -6.67 8.86
C TRP A 51 14.21 -7.05 7.56
N LEU A 52 13.52 -7.03 6.42
CA LEU A 52 14.12 -7.30 5.11
C LEU A 52 15.14 -6.22 4.74
N GLY A 53 14.83 -4.95 4.98
CA GLY A 53 15.75 -3.84 4.72
C GLY A 53 17.03 -3.95 5.56
N GLY A 54 16.92 -4.33 6.83
CA GLY A 54 18.06 -4.59 7.70
C GLY A 54 18.92 -5.77 7.22
N ARG A 55 18.29 -6.84 6.73
CA ARG A 55 19.00 -8.00 6.19
C ARG A 55 19.68 -7.70 4.85
N SER A 56 19.00 -6.97 3.97
CA SER A 56 19.54 -6.54 2.67
C SER A 56 20.70 -5.58 2.84
N LYS A 57 20.65 -4.61 3.76
CA LYS A 57 21.79 -3.71 4.03
C LYS A 57 23.07 -4.48 4.41
N ARG A 58 22.96 -5.54 5.22
CA ARG A 58 24.09 -6.41 5.57
C ARG A 58 24.64 -7.21 4.38
N GLY A 59 23.81 -7.52 3.38
CA GLY A 59 24.25 -8.12 2.11
C GLY A 59 24.86 -7.09 1.14
N LYS A 60 24.31 -5.87 1.10
CA LYS A 60 24.86 -4.75 0.29
C LYS A 60 26.26 -4.35 0.71
N GLU A 61 26.58 -4.37 2.01
CA GLU A 61 27.94 -4.14 2.52
C GLU A 61 28.94 -5.22 2.06
N ARG A 62 28.46 -6.38 1.61
CA ARG A 62 29.27 -7.46 1.03
C ARG A 62 29.41 -7.38 -0.49
N GLY A 63 28.92 -6.31 -1.13
CA GLY A 63 29.04 -6.08 -2.56
C GLY A 63 28.00 -6.80 -3.44
N GLU A 64 26.92 -7.32 -2.85
CA GLU A 64 25.90 -8.12 -3.56
C GLU A 64 24.89 -7.29 -4.38
N MET A 65 24.97 -5.95 -4.39
CA MET A 65 24.00 -5.14 -5.13
C MET A 65 24.44 -4.91 -6.58
N ASP A 66 23.92 -5.75 -7.47
CA ASP A 66 24.10 -5.66 -8.91
C ASP A 66 23.43 -4.39 -9.48
N GLU A 67 23.99 -3.80 -10.54
CA GLU A 67 23.41 -2.64 -11.25
C GLU A 67 21.98 -2.93 -11.73
N ARG A 68 21.71 -4.21 -12.03
CA ARG A 68 20.38 -4.72 -12.35
C ARG A 68 19.36 -4.43 -11.25
N ASP A 69 19.67 -4.69 -9.98
CA ASP A 69 18.74 -4.48 -8.87
C ASP A 69 18.39 -3.01 -8.68
N ALA A 70 19.37 -2.14 -8.90
CA ALA A 70 19.16 -0.69 -8.87
C ALA A 70 18.24 -0.23 -10.01
N ALA A 71 18.39 -0.79 -11.21
CA ALA A 71 17.53 -0.50 -12.35
C ALA A 71 16.09 -0.99 -12.12
N VAL A 72 15.91 -2.21 -11.60
CA VAL A 72 14.60 -2.77 -11.22
C VAL A 72 13.91 -1.89 -10.19
N SER A 73 14.63 -1.50 -9.12
CA SER A 73 14.08 -0.65 -8.07
C SER A 73 13.64 0.73 -8.58
N ARG A 74 14.43 1.35 -9.47
CA ARG A 74 14.08 2.66 -10.08
C ARG A 74 12.82 2.55 -10.95
N ARG A 75 12.72 1.54 -11.81
CA ARG A 75 11.53 1.33 -12.64
C ARG A 75 10.30 1.02 -11.79
N ALA A 76 10.44 0.17 -10.79
CA ALA A 76 9.36 -0.13 -9.84
C ALA A 76 8.89 1.14 -9.11
N ALA A 77 9.79 2.02 -8.70
CA ALA A 77 9.44 3.29 -8.06
C ALA A 77 8.64 4.22 -8.99
N GLN A 78 9.00 4.31 -10.28
CA GLN A 78 8.24 5.09 -11.27
C GLN A 78 6.82 4.55 -11.46
N VAL A 79 6.68 3.23 -11.65
CA VAL A 79 5.37 2.57 -11.76
C VAL A 79 4.54 2.80 -10.49
N THR A 80 5.17 2.67 -9.32
CA THR A 80 4.51 2.89 -8.02
C THR A 80 3.95 4.30 -7.91
N LEU A 81 4.78 5.31 -8.21
CA LEU A 81 4.38 6.70 -8.13
C LEU A 81 3.18 6.95 -9.05
N PHE A 82 3.29 6.58 -10.32
CA PHE A 82 2.24 6.79 -11.31
C PHE A 82 0.92 6.10 -10.92
N ALA A 83 0.97 4.80 -10.59
CA ALA A 83 -0.21 4.04 -10.22
C ALA A 83 -0.87 4.55 -8.94
N THR A 84 -0.07 4.91 -7.93
CA THR A 84 -0.57 5.44 -6.66
C THR A 84 -1.21 6.81 -6.85
N THR A 85 -0.58 7.71 -7.60
CA THR A 85 -1.13 9.05 -7.86
C THR A 85 -2.44 8.97 -8.64
N ILE A 86 -2.52 8.13 -9.68
CA ILE A 86 -3.77 7.93 -10.42
C ILE A 86 -4.86 7.35 -9.51
N ALA A 87 -4.55 6.33 -8.72
CA ALA A 87 -5.52 5.72 -7.82
C ALA A 87 -6.07 6.72 -6.80
N VAL A 88 -5.21 7.52 -6.18
CA VAL A 88 -5.61 8.58 -5.21
C VAL A 88 -6.43 9.66 -5.90
N PHE A 89 -6.03 10.10 -7.10
CA PHE A 89 -6.77 11.09 -7.87
C PHE A 89 -8.19 10.60 -8.20
N LEU A 90 -8.30 9.39 -8.74
CA LEU A 90 -9.60 8.80 -9.08
C LEU A 90 -10.46 8.57 -7.83
N ALA A 91 -9.87 8.08 -6.73
CA ALA A 91 -10.60 7.90 -5.48
C ALA A 91 -11.14 9.23 -4.93
N ALA A 92 -10.34 10.30 -4.96
CA ALA A 92 -10.78 11.62 -4.56
C ALA A 92 -11.91 12.15 -5.46
N LEU A 93 -11.80 11.95 -6.78
CA LEU A 93 -12.85 12.32 -7.74
C LEU A 93 -14.16 11.56 -7.46
N PHE A 94 -14.09 10.25 -7.23
CA PHE A 94 -15.28 9.45 -6.92
C PHE A 94 -15.92 9.85 -5.58
N LEU A 95 -15.10 10.19 -4.57
CA LEU A 95 -15.62 10.71 -3.31
C LEU A 95 -16.28 12.07 -3.48
N TYR A 96 -15.71 12.94 -4.30
CA TYR A 96 -16.32 14.23 -4.63
C TYR A 96 -17.68 14.02 -5.30
N GLU A 97 -17.75 13.29 -6.42
CA GLU A 97 -18.99 13.06 -7.15
C GLU A 97 -20.04 12.34 -6.28
N GLY A 98 -19.63 11.36 -5.49
CA GLY A 98 -20.54 10.58 -4.64
C GLY A 98 -21.12 11.36 -3.45
N TYR A 99 -20.41 12.39 -2.96
CA TYR A 99 -20.81 13.15 -1.77
C TYR A 99 -21.03 14.64 -2.03
N TYR A 100 -20.97 15.08 -3.29
CA TYR A 100 -21.11 16.48 -3.69
C TYR A 100 -22.41 17.09 -3.14
N VAL A 101 -23.53 16.40 -3.35
CA VAL A 101 -24.86 16.85 -2.88
C VAL A 101 -24.96 16.87 -1.36
N ALA A 102 -24.32 15.92 -0.68
CA ALA A 102 -24.32 15.85 0.78
C ALA A 102 -23.45 16.96 1.42
N GLY A 103 -22.56 17.59 0.65
CA GLY A 103 -21.65 18.65 1.12
C GLY A 103 -20.58 18.18 2.10
N ALA A 104 -20.52 16.88 2.41
CA ALA A 104 -19.58 16.30 3.37
C ALA A 104 -19.26 14.84 3.02
N VAL A 105 -17.98 14.48 3.13
CA VAL A 105 -17.49 13.11 2.97
C VAL A 105 -17.32 12.48 4.36
N PRO A 106 -17.85 11.26 4.59
CA PRO A 106 -17.59 10.55 5.83
C PRO A 106 -16.11 10.38 6.13
N ALA A 107 -15.70 10.69 7.37
CA ALA A 107 -14.30 10.65 7.77
C ALA A 107 -13.66 9.24 7.70
N GLY A 108 -14.45 8.16 7.65
CA GLY A 108 -13.92 6.83 7.35
C GLY A 108 -13.26 6.72 5.97
N TRP A 109 -13.72 7.48 4.98
CA TRP A 109 -13.06 7.56 3.68
C TRP A 109 -11.71 8.25 3.76
N LEU A 110 -11.57 9.28 4.61
CA LEU A 110 -10.28 9.94 4.83
C LEU A 110 -9.28 8.99 5.49
N TRP A 111 -9.74 8.18 6.46
CA TRP A 111 -8.94 7.11 7.03
C TRP A 111 -8.48 6.12 5.96
N LEU A 112 -9.41 5.64 5.13
CA LEU A 112 -9.07 4.72 4.04
C LEU A 112 -8.12 5.35 3.02
N MET A 113 -8.31 6.62 2.66
CA MET A 113 -7.41 7.33 1.75
C MET A 113 -6.00 7.42 2.34
N ALA A 114 -5.85 7.82 3.61
CA ALA A 114 -4.54 7.96 4.22
C ALA A 114 -3.82 6.61 4.37
N TYR A 115 -4.43 5.69 5.11
CA TYR A 115 -3.81 4.41 5.47
C TYR A 115 -3.84 3.41 4.32
N GLY A 116 -4.92 3.40 3.53
CA GLY A 116 -5.03 2.58 2.33
C GLY A 116 -4.05 2.98 1.25
N THR A 117 -3.72 4.27 1.09
CA THR A 117 -2.69 4.70 0.13
C THR A 117 -1.31 4.18 0.52
N VAL A 118 -0.95 4.21 1.81
CA VAL A 118 0.33 3.64 2.28
C VAL A 118 0.43 2.14 1.98
N ALA A 119 -0.65 1.40 2.29
CA ALA A 119 -0.70 -0.03 2.03
C ALA A 119 -0.70 -0.35 0.52
N PHE A 120 -1.46 0.40 -0.27
CA PHE A 120 -1.53 0.29 -1.72
C PHE A 120 -0.19 0.59 -2.37
N MET A 121 0.44 1.71 -2.03
CA MET A 121 1.76 2.09 -2.54
C MET A 121 2.79 1.01 -2.26
N SER A 122 2.82 0.48 -1.04
CA SER A 122 3.76 -0.56 -0.64
C SER A 122 3.51 -1.88 -1.37
N PHE A 123 2.23 -2.23 -1.57
CA PHE A 123 1.82 -3.38 -2.38
C PHE A 123 2.25 -3.23 -3.84
N VAL A 124 1.88 -2.11 -4.48
CA VAL A 124 2.21 -1.82 -5.88
C VAL A 124 3.71 -1.83 -6.09
N HIS A 125 4.49 -1.26 -5.19
CA HIS A 125 5.95 -1.28 -5.30
C HIS A 125 6.51 -2.70 -5.29
N ALA A 126 6.07 -3.51 -4.33
CA ALA A 126 6.52 -4.88 -4.21
C ALA A 126 6.06 -5.75 -5.39
N ALA A 127 4.86 -5.50 -5.93
CA ALA A 127 4.33 -6.18 -7.10
C ALA A 127 5.07 -5.75 -8.38
N ALA A 128 5.27 -4.45 -8.60
CA ALA A 128 5.98 -3.92 -9.76
C ALA A 128 7.43 -4.42 -9.81
N ALA A 129 8.14 -4.39 -8.67
CA ALA A 129 9.50 -4.93 -8.58
C ALA A 129 9.53 -6.42 -8.94
N LEU A 130 8.58 -7.22 -8.44
CA LEU A 130 8.48 -8.65 -8.74
C LEU A 130 8.20 -8.90 -10.23
N VAL A 131 7.24 -8.18 -10.83
CA VAL A 131 6.88 -8.33 -12.24
C VAL A 131 8.08 -7.96 -13.12
N ILE A 132 8.71 -6.82 -12.88
CA ILE A 132 9.86 -6.34 -13.66
C ILE A 132 11.03 -7.32 -13.55
N ASP A 133 11.29 -7.87 -12.36
CA ASP A 133 12.36 -8.84 -12.17
C ASP A 133 12.10 -10.16 -12.93
N VAL A 134 10.85 -10.66 -12.91
CA VAL A 134 10.46 -11.87 -13.63
C VAL A 134 10.49 -11.66 -15.15
N THR A 135 9.99 -10.52 -15.65
CA THR A 135 9.98 -10.22 -17.10
C THR A 135 11.35 -9.81 -17.61
N GLY A 136 12.17 -9.15 -16.79
CA GLY A 136 13.55 -8.82 -17.16
C GLY A 136 14.46 -10.04 -17.22
N ALA A 137 14.10 -11.13 -16.54
CA ALA A 137 14.79 -12.41 -16.62
C ALA A 137 14.45 -13.22 -17.89
N THR A 138 13.35 -12.92 -18.58
CA THR A 138 12.95 -13.61 -19.83
C THR A 138 13.58 -13.02 -21.09
N ASP A 139 14.17 -11.81 -21.00
CA ASP A 139 14.81 -11.11 -22.12
C ASP A 139 16.35 -11.31 -22.17
N ALA A 140 16.89 -12.20 -21.33
CA ALA A 140 18.33 -12.54 -21.23
C ALA A 140 18.57 -14.01 -21.54
#